data_AF-A0AAE3A7K0-F1
#
_entry.id   AF-A0AAE3A7K0-F1
#
_cell.length_a   1.000
_cell.length_b   1.000
_cell.length_c   1.000
_cell.angle_alpha   90.00
_cell.angle_beta   90.00
_cell.angle_gamma   90.00
#
_symmetry.space_group_name_H-M   'P 1'
#
loop_
_entity.id
_entity.type
_entity.pdbx_description
1 polymer ?
#
loop_
_entity_poly.entity_id
_entity_poly.type
_entity_poly.pdbx_seq_one_letter_code
_entity_poly.pdbx_strand_id
1 'polypeptide(L)'
;MAKKVKCCECDCLMQWALPQKITKDNYEYAKSCLDYAKRTGVCGITSKTKLKTHEQYCKYFEPIVLRTDENERIKRFEEKIRKYEKENGL
;
A
#
# COMPACT_ATOMS: atom_id res chain seq x y z
N MET A 1 6.43 -0.43 -30.53
CA MET A 1 7.13 -0.63 -29.24
C MET A 1 6.10 -0.68 -28.13
N ALA A 2 6.09 -1.73 -27.30
CA ALA A 2 5.21 -1.78 -26.14
C ALA A 2 5.51 -0.61 -25.20
N LYS A 3 4.46 0.11 -24.77
CA LYS A 3 4.57 1.27 -23.89
C LYS A 3 5.20 0.80 -22.57
N LYS A 4 6.38 1.30 -22.21
CA LYS A 4 7.02 0.96 -20.93
C LYS A 4 6.22 1.64 -19.81
N VAL A 5 5.66 0.86 -18.89
CA VAL A 5 4.89 1.38 -17.75
C VAL A 5 5.72 1.27 -16.48
N LYS A 6 5.61 2.28 -15.61
CA LYS A 6 6.32 2.28 -14.33
C LYS A 6 5.71 1.19 -13.44
N CYS A 7 6.54 0.49 -12.66
CA CYS A 7 6.09 -0.57 -11.75
C CYS A 7 5.01 -0.08 -10.77
N CYS A 8 5.01 1.20 -10.38
CA CYS A 8 3.97 1.80 -9.54
C CYS A 8 2.57 1.81 -10.20
N GLU A 9 2.53 1.82 -11.53
CA GLU A 9 1.35 1.85 -12.39
C GLU A 9 1.01 0.45 -12.97
N CYS A 10 1.75 -0.59 -12.59
CA CYS A 10 1.56 -1.96 -13.06
C CYS A 10 0.45 -2.68 -12.25
N ASP A 11 -0.40 -3.47 -12.93
CA ASP A 11 -1.47 -4.24 -12.25
C ASP A 11 -0.92 -5.32 -11.32
N CYS A 12 0.24 -5.86 -11.66
CA CYS A 12 0.92 -6.83 -10.82
C CYS A 12 1.45 -6.22 -9.50
N LEU A 13 1.35 -4.91 -9.29
CA LEU A 13 1.74 -4.30 -8.01
C LEU A 13 0.61 -4.49 -6.97
N MET A 14 0.78 -5.52 -6.16
CA MET A 14 -0.08 -5.83 -5.03
C MET A 14 0.14 -4.86 -3.88
N GLN A 15 -0.95 -4.53 -3.20
CA GLN A 15 -0.96 -3.64 -2.06
C GLN A 15 -0.90 -4.41 -0.75
N TRP A 16 -0.29 -3.79 0.26
CA TRP A 16 -0.24 -4.36 1.61
C TRP A 16 -1.65 -4.56 2.17
N ALA A 17 -1.88 -5.70 2.81
CA ALA A 17 -3.05 -5.86 3.66
C ALA A 17 -2.91 -4.94 4.89
N LEU A 18 -3.97 -4.22 5.22
CA LEU A 18 -4.03 -3.37 6.41
C LEU A 18 -4.87 -4.05 7.49
N PRO A 19 -4.46 -3.99 8.78
CA PRO A 19 -5.26 -4.48 9.88
C PRO A 19 -6.68 -3.92 9.88
N GLN A 20 -7.67 -4.76 10.16
CA GLN A 20 -9.07 -4.31 10.22
C GLN A 20 -9.37 -3.51 11.48
N LYS A 21 -8.76 -3.92 12.61
CA LYS A 21 -8.94 -3.35 13.95
C LYS A 21 -7.59 -2.99 14.56
N ILE A 22 -7.58 -1.89 15.30
CA ILE A 22 -6.42 -1.43 16.09
C ILE A 22 -6.74 -1.68 17.56
N THR A 23 -5.75 -2.21 18.24
CA THR A 23 -5.77 -2.63 19.65
C THR A 23 -4.42 -2.25 20.25
N LYS A 24 -4.33 -2.31 21.57
CA LYS A 24 -3.07 -2.07 22.28
C LYS A 24 -1.94 -2.98 21.79
N ASP A 25 -2.27 -4.25 21.52
CA ASP A 25 -1.26 -5.26 21.18
C ASP A 25 -0.72 -5.13 19.76
N ASN A 26 -1.46 -4.49 18.84
CA ASN A 26 -1.07 -4.36 17.44
C ASN A 26 -0.87 -2.91 16.97
N TYR A 27 -0.89 -1.93 17.86
CA TYR A 27 -0.80 -0.51 17.52
C TYR A 27 0.50 -0.16 16.77
N GLU A 28 1.66 -0.56 17.29
CA GLU A 28 2.95 -0.29 16.61
C GLU A 28 3.09 -1.03 15.28
N TYR A 29 2.50 -2.23 15.19
CA TYR A 29 2.41 -2.96 13.94
C TYR A 29 1.52 -2.22 12.93
N ALA A 30 0.36 -1.72 13.37
CA ALA A 30 -0.56 -0.95 12.53
C ALA A 30 0.08 0.31 11.96
N LYS A 31 0.85 1.05 12.77
CA LYS A 31 1.65 2.20 12.31
C LYS A 31 2.66 1.80 11.24
N SER A 32 3.41 0.72 11.49
CA SER A 32 4.35 0.17 10.52
C SER A 32 3.66 -0.20 9.21
N CYS A 33 2.52 -0.89 9.27
CA CYS A 33 1.72 -1.23 8.08
C CYS A 33 1.26 0.00 7.31
N LEU A 34 0.79 1.06 7.99
CA LEU A 34 0.38 2.30 7.33
C LEU A 34 1.55 2.90 6.53
N ASP A 35 2.71 2.94 7.16
CA ASP A 35 3.92 3.51 6.58
C ASP A 35 4.43 2.67 5.38
N TYR A 36 4.47 1.34 5.49
CA TYR A 36 4.79 0.45 4.36
C TYR A 36 3.78 0.60 3.22
N ALA A 37 2.48 0.66 3.52
CA ALA A 37 1.43 0.82 2.53
C ALA A 37 1.54 2.16 1.78
N LYS A 38 1.93 3.25 2.46
CA LYS A 38 2.17 4.54 1.80
C LYS A 38 3.36 4.51 0.84
N ARG A 39 4.42 3.79 1.17
CA ARG A 39 5.72 3.89 0.48
C ARG A 39 6.00 2.77 -0.51
N THR A 40 5.38 1.61 -0.34
CA THR A 40 5.75 0.38 -1.05
C THR A 40 4.55 -0.43 -1.53
N GLY A 41 4.81 -1.32 -2.48
CA GLY A 41 3.94 -2.42 -2.87
C GLY A 41 4.77 -3.67 -3.18
N VAL A 42 4.13 -4.82 -3.36
CA VAL A 42 4.81 -6.08 -3.69
C VAL A 42 4.50 -6.43 -5.13
N CYS A 43 5.52 -6.75 -5.92
CA CYS A 43 5.31 -7.22 -7.28
C CYS A 43 4.84 -8.68 -7.25
N GLY A 44 3.61 -8.97 -7.68
CA GLY A 44 3.04 -10.31 -7.71
C GLY A 44 3.80 -11.31 -8.59
N ILE A 45 4.58 -10.84 -9.57
CA ILE A 45 5.42 -11.70 -10.41
C ILE A 45 6.73 -12.09 -9.72
N THR A 46 7.41 -11.11 -9.10
CA THR A 46 8.76 -11.33 -8.55
C THR A 46 8.78 -11.53 -7.03
N SER A 47 7.64 -11.33 -6.37
CA SER A 47 7.50 -11.27 -4.90
C SER A 47 8.41 -10.24 -4.21
N LYS A 48 9.01 -9.32 -4.97
CA LYS A 48 9.89 -8.28 -4.42
C LYS A 48 9.10 -7.05 -4.00
N THR A 49 9.44 -6.50 -2.84
CA THR A 49 8.98 -5.18 -2.41
C THR A 49 9.57 -4.11 -3.32
N LYS A 50 8.72 -3.18 -3.75
CA LYS A 50 9.05 -2.05 -4.62
C LYS A 50 8.62 -0.76 -3.96
N LEU A 51 9.50 0.23 -3.99
CA LEU A 51 9.14 1.60 -3.63
C LEU A 51 8.22 2.17 -4.72
N LYS A 52 7.13 2.82 -4.31
CA LYS A 52 6.19 3.47 -5.23
C LYS A 52 6.82 4.65 -5.97
N THR A 53 7.82 5.27 -5.38
CA THR A 53 8.60 6.37 -5.97
C THR A 53 9.65 5.90 -6.97
N HIS A 54 9.99 4.61 -6.98
CA HIS A 54 11.04 4.10 -7.86
C HIS A 54 10.48 3.84 -9.27
N GLU A 55 10.94 4.63 -10.22
CA GLU A 55 10.54 4.57 -11.63
C GLU A 55 11.23 3.41 -12.38
N GLN A 56 10.99 2.18 -11.94
CA GLN A 56 11.39 1.00 -12.71
C GLN A 56 10.33 0.68 -13.76
N TYR A 57 10.74 0.38 -14.99
CA TYR A 57 9.80 -0.02 -16.04
C TYR A 57 9.55 -1.54 -16.00
N CYS A 58 8.27 -1.95 -16.03
CA CYS A 58 7.89 -3.36 -16.03
C CYS A 58 7.89 -3.95 -17.46
N LYS A 59 8.37 -5.19 -17.60
CA LYS A 59 8.39 -5.92 -18.89
C LYS A 59 7.13 -6.78 -19.14
N TYR A 60 6.30 -7.02 -18.13
CA TYR A 60 5.20 -8.00 -18.12
C TYR A 60 3.79 -7.33 -18.19
N PHE A 61 3.60 -6.34 -19.05
CA PHE A 61 2.49 -5.39 -18.97
C PHE A 61 1.08 -5.98 -19.21
N GLU A 62 0.20 -5.88 -18.19
CA GLU A 62 -1.25 -5.74 -18.36
C GLU A 62 -1.71 -4.38 -17.76
N PRO A 63 -2.51 -3.57 -18.48
CA PRO A 63 -3.00 -2.28 -18.01
C PRO A 63 -4.10 -2.45 -16.95
N ILE A 64 -4.02 -1.67 -15.87
CA ILE A 64 -5.01 -1.67 -14.80
C ILE A 64 -6.32 -1.07 -15.30
N VAL A 65 -7.40 -1.83 -15.25
CA VAL A 65 -8.74 -1.37 -15.62
C VAL A 65 -9.44 -0.70 -14.43
N LEU A 66 -9.19 -1.16 -13.20
CA LEU A 66 -9.86 -0.66 -11.99
C LEU A 66 -8.96 -0.85 -10.75
N ARG A 67 -8.28 0.18 -10.27
CA ARG A 67 -7.83 0.19 -8.87
C ARG A 67 -8.96 0.76 -8.03
N THR A 68 -9.52 -0.05 -7.13
CA THR A 68 -10.18 0.44 -5.91
C THR A 68 -9.32 1.55 -5.31
N ASP A 69 -9.90 2.70 -4.94
CA ASP A 69 -9.15 3.87 -4.49
C ASP A 69 -8.28 3.53 -3.27
N GLU A 70 -7.04 3.18 -3.56
CA GLU A 70 -6.05 2.72 -2.60
C GLU A 70 -5.72 3.84 -1.61
N ASN A 71 -5.73 5.08 -2.10
CA ASN A 71 -5.53 6.26 -1.27
C ASN A 71 -6.68 6.40 -0.28
N GLU A 72 -7.93 6.12 -0.69
CA GLU A 72 -9.07 6.10 0.21
C GLU A 72 -8.91 5.02 1.29
N ARG A 73 -8.47 3.81 0.94
CA ARG A 73 -8.23 2.73 1.91
C ARG A 73 -7.15 3.11 2.94
N ILE A 74 -6.04 3.70 2.47
CA ILE A 74 -4.96 4.19 3.34
C ILE A 74 -5.45 5.32 4.24
N LYS A 75 -6.21 6.29 3.69
CA LYS A 75 -6.80 7.41 4.47
C LYS A 75 -7.72 6.91 5.58
N ARG A 76 -8.65 5.99 5.27
CA ARG A 76 -9.54 5.40 6.28
C ARG A 76 -8.77 4.67 7.38
N PHE A 77 -7.66 4.01 7.03
CA PHE A 77 -6.82 3.34 8.02
C PHE A 77 -6.03 4.33 8.90
N GLU A 78 -5.52 5.41 8.30
CA GLU A 78 -4.90 6.51 9.03
C GLU A 78 -5.88 7.18 10.02
N GLU A 79 -7.12 7.39 9.62
CA GLU A 79 -8.18 7.90 10.52
C GLU A 79 -8.46 6.95 11.69
N LYS A 80 -8.44 5.63 11.46
CA LYS A 80 -8.57 4.64 12.55
C LYS A 80 -7.43 4.73 13.56
N ILE A 81 -6.19 4.91 13.09
CA ILE A 81 -5.02 5.12 13.97
C ILE A 81 -5.22 6.39 14.80
N ARG A 82 -5.55 7.52 14.15
CA ARG A 82 -5.78 8.80 14.85
C ARG A 82 -6.90 8.73 15.88
N LYS A 83 -7.98 8.00 15.56
CA LYS A 83 -9.09 7.78 16.49
C LYS A 83 -8.62 6.98 17.70
N TYR A 84 -7.87 5.90 17.49
CA TYR A 84 -7.30 5.10 18.56
C TYR A 84 -6.35 5.91 19.45
N GLU A 85 -5.46 6.71 18.85
CA GLU A 85 -4.55 7.63 19.57
C GLU A 85 -5.34 8.57 20.48
N LYS A 86 -6.36 9.24 19.93
CA LYS A 86 -7.23 10.16 20.69
C LYS A 86 -7.97 9.47 21.84
N GLU A 87 -8.48 8.26 21.64
CA GLU A 87 -9.21 7.50 22.66
C GLU A 87 -8.30 7.00 23.79
N ASN A 88 -6.99 6.87 23.54
CA ASN A 88 -6.01 6.33 24.50
C ASN A 88 -5.00 7.37 25.01
N GLY A 89 -5.09 8.64 24.57
CA GLY A 89 -4.17 9.71 24.96
C GLY A 89 -2.74 9.52 24.46
N LEU A 90 -2.58 8.97 23.25
CA LEU A 90 -1.30 8.73 22.56
C LEU A 90 -0.99 9.78 21.50
#